data_AF-A0A1I7ZBK4-F1
#
_entry.id   AF-A0A1I7ZBK4-F1
#
_cell.length_a   1.000
_cell.length_b   1.000
_cell.length_c   1.000
_cell.angle_alpha   90.00
_cell.angle_beta   90.00
_cell.angle_gamma   90.00
#
_symmetry.space_group_name_H-M   'P 1'
#
loop_
_entity.id
_entity.type
_entity.pdbx_description
1 polymer ?
#
loop_
_entity_poly.entity_id
_entity_poly.type
_entity_poly.pdbx_seq_one_letter_code
_entity_poly.pdbx_strand_id
1 'polypeptide(L)'
;MRVPGLLALRNIRLCVGRRAASSNAPRFSESTAYFGSDKMGLNRGNRRVTPGSVFKPDYYTSDEFKRNKLLSFIFSFAAFVIYFAWLREPSDLDEIMNAPPHILSANLERRMLREEIESARKKGKDTTLLEAQLEYVDVKEAALKTQFEKKNK
;
A
#
# COMPACT_ATOMS: atom_id res chain seq x y z
N MET A 1 -41.00 30.44 -73.31
CA MET A 1 -40.16 30.33 -72.10
C MET A 1 -40.18 28.88 -71.63
N ARG A 2 -39.01 28.30 -71.39
CA ARG A 2 -38.75 26.87 -71.20
C ARG A 2 -38.50 26.60 -69.73
N VAL A 3 -39.32 25.78 -69.07
CA VAL A 3 -38.94 25.06 -67.84
C VAL A 3 -39.68 23.72 -67.78
N PRO A 4 -38.98 22.58 -67.90
CA PRO A 4 -39.43 21.31 -67.37
C PRO A 4 -38.66 21.02 -66.07
N GLY A 5 -39.36 20.68 -64.99
CA GLY A 5 -38.77 20.33 -63.71
C GLY A 5 -39.32 19.00 -63.21
N LEU A 6 -38.57 17.94 -63.49
CA LEU A 6 -38.84 16.55 -63.12
C LEU A 6 -39.07 16.35 -61.62
N LEU A 7 -40.02 15.47 -61.33
CA LEU A 7 -40.20 14.70 -60.11
C LEU A 7 -38.88 14.08 -59.63
N ALA A 8 -38.50 14.37 -58.39
CA ALA A 8 -37.50 13.61 -57.65
C ALA A 8 -38.09 13.19 -56.30
N LEU A 9 -38.83 12.07 -56.30
CA LEU A 9 -39.13 11.32 -55.08
C LEU A 9 -37.83 10.66 -54.60
N ARG A 10 -37.27 11.16 -53.49
CA ARG A 10 -36.14 10.53 -52.81
C ARG A 10 -36.58 10.07 -51.42
N ASN A 11 -36.65 8.74 -51.30
CA ASN A 11 -36.97 7.95 -50.13
C ASN A 11 -36.19 8.40 -48.87
N ILE A 12 -36.90 8.90 -47.86
CA ILE A 12 -36.36 9.07 -46.52
C ILE A 12 -36.55 7.75 -45.77
N ARG A 13 -35.51 6.92 -45.74
CA ARG A 13 -35.40 5.81 -44.79
C ARG A 13 -35.23 6.39 -43.38
N LEU A 14 -36.30 6.36 -42.60
CA LEU A 14 -36.25 6.55 -41.15
C LEU A 14 -35.60 5.31 -40.51
N CYS A 15 -34.28 5.34 -40.35
CA CYS A 15 -33.59 4.41 -39.47
C CYS A 15 -33.79 4.88 -38.02
N VAL A 16 -34.87 4.41 -37.38
CA VAL A 16 -35.04 4.53 -35.93
C VAL A 16 -34.07 3.56 -35.27
N GLY A 17 -32.89 4.06 -34.87
CA GLY A 17 -31.96 3.31 -34.04
C GLY A 17 -32.56 3.06 -32.67
N ARG A 18 -33.04 1.83 -32.41
CA ARG A 18 -33.32 1.37 -31.04
C ARG A 18 -31.99 1.27 -30.29
N ARG A 19 -31.72 2.22 -29.38
CA ARG A 19 -30.68 2.01 -28.36
C ARG A 19 -31.15 0.89 -27.45
N ALA A 20 -30.35 -0.16 -27.34
CA ALA A 20 -30.58 -1.23 -26.37
C ALA A 20 -30.58 -0.63 -24.95
N ALA A 21 -31.71 -0.73 -24.26
CA ALA A 21 -31.80 -0.36 -22.86
C ALA A 21 -31.06 -1.42 -22.04
N SER A 22 -29.93 -1.07 -21.43
CA SER A 22 -29.27 -1.93 -20.45
C SER A 22 -30.20 -2.07 -19.24
N SER A 23 -30.52 -3.30 -18.86
CA SER A 23 -31.24 -3.62 -17.63
C SER A 23 -30.36 -3.31 -16.41
N ASN A 24 -30.31 -2.05 -15.99
CA ASN A 24 -29.64 -1.63 -14.78
C ASN A 24 -30.68 -0.96 -13.89
N ALA A 25 -30.90 -1.52 -12.69
CA ALA A 25 -31.64 -0.84 -11.64
C ALA A 25 -31.08 0.60 -11.47
N PRO A 26 -31.93 1.60 -11.18
CA PRO A 26 -31.46 2.97 -11.03
C PRO A 26 -30.38 3.02 -9.95
N ARG A 27 -29.15 3.35 -10.36
CA ARG A 27 -28.02 3.45 -9.43
C ARG A 27 -28.19 4.74 -8.64
N PHE A 28 -27.94 4.67 -7.33
CA PHE A 28 -27.99 5.87 -6.48
C PHE A 28 -27.11 6.99 -7.02
N SER A 29 -25.96 6.66 -7.63
CA SER A 29 -25.07 7.61 -8.30
C SER A 29 -25.74 8.42 -9.42
N GLU A 30 -26.80 7.91 -10.05
CA GLU A 30 -27.54 8.58 -11.12
C GLU A 30 -28.68 9.45 -10.59
N SER A 31 -29.06 9.27 -9.32
CA SER A 31 -30.12 10.05 -8.68
C SER A 31 -29.77 11.54 -8.57
N THR A 32 -30.82 12.36 -8.50
CA THR A 32 -30.75 13.81 -8.24
C THR A 32 -30.29 14.14 -6.82
N ALA A 33 -30.33 13.16 -5.92
CA ALA A 33 -29.89 13.29 -4.53
C ALA A 33 -28.40 12.96 -4.35
N TYR A 34 -27.70 12.52 -5.40
CA TYR A 34 -26.31 12.11 -5.30
C TYR A 34 -25.33 13.26 -5.52
N PHE A 35 -24.61 13.59 -4.45
CA PHE A 35 -23.58 14.64 -4.39
C PHE A 35 -22.16 14.05 -4.32
N GLY A 36 -21.86 13.08 -5.18
CA GLY A 36 -20.54 12.46 -5.27
C GLY A 36 -19.49 13.35 -5.96
N SER A 37 -18.21 13.12 -5.60
CA SER A 37 -17.07 13.82 -6.19
C SER A 37 -16.81 13.48 -7.67
N ASP A 38 -17.35 12.37 -8.15
CA ASP A 38 -17.36 11.91 -9.54
C ASP A 38 -18.22 12.79 -10.47
N LYS A 39 -19.29 13.41 -9.95
CA LYS A 39 -20.09 14.40 -10.72
C LYS A 39 -19.47 15.81 -10.73
N MET A 40 -18.53 16.08 -9.82
CA MET A 40 -17.76 17.32 -9.77
C MET A 40 -16.57 17.24 -10.75
N GLY A 41 -16.85 17.35 -12.04
CA GLY A 41 -15.81 17.42 -13.08
C GLY A 41 -14.88 18.64 -12.93
N LEU A 42 -13.93 18.77 -13.86
CA LEU A 42 -12.90 19.84 -13.91
C LEU A 42 -13.46 21.27 -13.75
N ASN A 43 -14.73 21.48 -14.11
CA ASN A 43 -15.47 22.72 -13.89
C ASN A 43 -16.37 22.61 -12.65
N ARG A 44 -15.76 22.69 -11.46
CA ARG A 44 -16.37 22.54 -10.11
C ARG A 44 -17.47 23.57 -9.74
N GLY A 45 -17.96 24.37 -10.68
CA GLY A 45 -18.97 25.40 -10.43
C GLY A 45 -20.23 25.34 -11.30
N ASN A 46 -20.25 24.57 -12.40
CA ASN A 46 -21.30 24.73 -13.42
C ASN A 46 -22.05 23.47 -13.83
N ARG A 47 -21.80 22.32 -13.19
CA ARG A 47 -22.66 21.14 -13.33
C ARG A 47 -23.67 21.10 -12.19
N ARG A 48 -24.82 21.71 -12.49
CA ARG A 48 -26.08 21.63 -11.74
C ARG A 48 -26.32 20.20 -11.27
N VAL A 49 -26.24 19.95 -9.95
CA VAL A 49 -26.61 18.64 -9.36
C VAL A 49 -28.14 18.46 -9.38
N THR A 50 -28.87 19.56 -9.53
CA THR A 50 -30.30 19.64 -9.87
C THR A 50 -30.48 20.87 -10.75
N PRO A 51 -31.40 20.91 -11.73
CA PRO A 51 -31.76 22.19 -12.36
C PRO A 51 -32.27 23.16 -11.27
N GLY A 52 -31.40 24.06 -10.79
CA GLY A 52 -31.76 25.12 -9.83
C GLY A 52 -31.02 25.11 -8.48
N SER A 53 -30.23 24.10 -8.12
CA SER A 53 -29.45 24.11 -6.87
C SER A 53 -27.95 24.00 -7.09
N VAL A 54 -27.20 24.88 -6.43
CA VAL A 54 -25.73 24.86 -6.37
C VAL A 54 -25.34 24.15 -5.08
N PHE A 55 -24.60 23.05 -5.20
CA PHE A 55 -24.04 22.36 -4.04
C PHE A 55 -23.07 23.29 -3.31
N LYS A 56 -23.30 23.53 -2.01
CA LYS A 56 -22.38 24.27 -1.15
C LYS A 56 -21.56 23.25 -0.35
N PRO A 57 -20.25 23.11 -0.62
CA PRO A 57 -19.42 22.19 0.14
C PRO A 57 -19.28 22.66 1.59
N ASP A 58 -19.48 21.76 2.55
CA ASP A 58 -19.10 21.96 3.94
C ASP A 58 -17.57 21.94 4.08
N TYR A 59 -17.05 22.54 5.16
CA TYR A 59 -15.61 22.64 5.43
C TYR A 59 -14.85 21.33 5.21
N TYR A 60 -15.35 20.22 5.75
CA TYR A 60 -14.74 18.88 5.65
C TYR A 60 -14.81 18.25 4.25
N THR A 61 -15.68 18.75 3.39
CA THR A 61 -15.85 18.26 2.01
C THR A 61 -15.04 19.05 0.98
N SER A 62 -14.54 20.22 1.38
CA SER A 62 -13.73 21.10 0.55
C SER A 62 -12.40 20.45 0.14
N ASP A 63 -11.93 20.79 -1.07
CA ASP A 63 -10.65 20.28 -1.58
C ASP A 63 -9.45 20.88 -0.84
N GLU A 64 -9.60 22.08 -0.29
CA GLU A 64 -8.58 22.72 0.55
C GLU A 64 -8.33 21.91 1.83
N PHE A 65 -9.39 21.47 2.49
CA PHE A 65 -9.27 20.61 3.67
C PHE A 65 -8.59 19.28 3.33
N LYS A 66 -8.99 18.63 2.22
CA LYS A 66 -8.36 17.38 1.77
C LYS A 66 -6.87 17.56 1.47
N ARG A 67 -6.50 18.64 0.77
CA ARG A 67 -5.10 18.95 0.46
C ARG A 67 -4.28 19.19 1.71
N ASN A 68 -4.78 20.01 2.64
CA ASN A 68 -4.07 20.33 3.87
C ASN A 68 -3.91 19.09 4.75
N LYS A 69 -4.94 18.26 4.88
CA LYS A 69 -4.86 16.98 5.60
C LYS A 69 -3.79 16.06 5.02
N LEU A 70 -3.74 15.94 3.69
CA LEU A 70 -2.76 15.10 3.00
C LEU A 70 -1.34 15.68 3.15
N LEU A 71 -1.17 17.00 3.06
CA LEU A 71 0.11 17.66 3.31
C LEU A 71 0.60 17.46 4.75
N SER A 72 -0.28 17.59 5.74
CA SER A 72 0.08 17.33 7.15
C SER A 72 0.51 15.90 7.38
N PHE A 73 -0.16 14.93 6.74
CA PHE A 73 0.23 13.53 6.80
C PHE A 73 1.58 13.26 6.13
N ILE A 74 1.82 13.84 4.95
CA ILE A 74 3.12 13.70 4.26
C ILE A 74 4.21 14.34 5.10
N PHE A 75 3.97 15.51 5.69
CA PHE A 75 4.96 16.21 6.49
C PHE A 75 5.33 15.43 7.77
N SER A 76 4.33 14.86 8.46
CA SER A 76 4.60 14.02 9.64
C SER A 76 5.34 12.74 9.26
N PHE A 77 4.97 12.10 8.16
CA PHE A 77 5.67 10.92 7.66
C PHE A 77 7.10 11.23 7.19
N ALA A 78 7.29 12.35 6.49
CA ALA A 78 8.61 12.80 6.06
C ALA A 78 9.52 13.10 7.25
N ALA A 79 9.00 13.78 8.28
CA ALA A 79 9.76 14.03 9.52
C ALA A 79 10.20 12.73 10.19
N PHE A 80 9.30 11.72 10.23
CA PHE A 80 9.64 10.38 10.73
C PHE A 80 10.77 9.73 9.90
N VAL A 81 10.66 9.74 8.57
CA VAL A 81 11.70 9.16 7.69
C VAL A 81 13.03 9.89 7.85
N ILE A 82 13.04 11.23 7.88
CA ILE A 82 14.27 12.03 8.05
C ILE A 82 14.93 11.73 9.40
N TYR A 83 14.13 11.60 10.46
CA TYR A 83 14.66 11.21 11.77
C TYR A 83 15.37 9.87 11.67
N PHE A 84 14.72 8.81 11.16
CA PHE A 84 15.33 7.48 11.09
C PHE A 84 16.47 7.36 10.07
N ALA A 85 16.45 8.14 8.99
CA ALA A 85 17.43 8.02 7.91
C ALA A 85 18.67 8.90 8.11
N TRP A 86 18.55 10.04 8.81
CA TRP A 86 19.64 11.03 8.87
C TRP A 86 19.98 11.52 10.27
N LEU A 87 18.97 11.74 11.14
CA LEU A 87 19.20 12.28 12.49
C LEU A 87 19.42 11.21 13.55
N ARG A 88 18.95 9.99 13.30
CA ARG A 88 19.14 8.86 14.19
C ARG A 88 20.58 8.37 14.03
N GLU A 89 21.31 8.36 15.14
CA GLU A 89 22.62 7.70 15.23
C GLU A 89 22.53 6.26 14.71
N PRO A 90 23.61 5.71 14.11
CA PRO A 90 23.62 4.32 13.66
C PRO A 90 23.24 3.43 14.84
N SER A 91 22.03 2.89 14.78
CA SER A 91 21.46 2.10 15.86
C SER A 91 22.12 0.73 15.85
N ASP A 92 22.27 0.09 17.01
CA ASP A 92 22.66 -1.32 17.14
C ASP A 92 21.87 -2.25 16.19
N LEU A 93 20.64 -1.89 15.81
CA LEU A 93 19.85 -2.60 14.81
C LEU A 93 20.45 -2.55 13.40
N ASP A 94 21.03 -1.44 12.97
CA ASP A 94 21.74 -1.36 11.68
C ASP A 94 23.03 -2.18 11.73
N GLU A 95 23.72 -2.22 12.86
CA GLU A 95 24.87 -3.12 13.04
C GLU A 95 24.44 -4.59 12.96
N ILE A 96 23.33 -4.97 13.60
CA ILE A 96 22.75 -6.31 13.53
C ILE A 96 22.27 -6.65 12.11
N MET A 97 21.66 -5.70 11.39
CA MET A 97 21.16 -5.90 10.03
C MET A 97 22.29 -5.98 8.99
N ASN A 98 23.42 -5.32 9.25
CA ASN A 98 24.61 -5.39 8.41
C ASN A 98 25.57 -6.53 8.81
N ALA A 99 25.39 -7.12 9.99
CA ALA A 99 26.20 -8.24 10.44
C ALA A 99 26.02 -9.45 9.52
N PRO A 100 27.09 -10.21 9.24
CA PRO A 100 26.99 -11.38 8.39
C PRO A 100 26.07 -12.44 9.04
N PRO A 101 25.27 -13.15 8.22
CA PRO A 101 24.14 -13.94 8.70
C PRO A 101 24.53 -15.07 9.66
N HIS A 102 25.76 -15.58 9.57
CA HIS A 102 26.26 -16.65 10.43
C HIS A 102 26.41 -16.22 11.90
N ILE A 103 26.69 -14.94 12.16
CA ILE A 103 26.81 -14.40 13.53
C ILE A 103 25.42 -14.29 14.16
N LEU A 104 24.43 -13.84 13.39
CA LEU A 104 23.07 -13.66 13.88
C LEU A 104 22.40 -15.01 14.17
N SER A 105 22.51 -15.97 13.24
CA SER A 105 21.93 -17.29 13.40
C SER A 105 22.54 -18.05 14.58
N ALA A 106 23.86 -18.00 14.75
CA ALA A 106 24.54 -18.67 15.86
C ALA A 106 24.14 -18.07 17.22
N ASN A 107 24.08 -16.74 17.33
CA ASN A 107 23.67 -16.09 18.58
C ASN A 107 22.21 -16.38 18.96
N LEU A 108 21.31 -16.45 17.97
CA LEU A 108 19.92 -16.85 18.21
C LEU A 108 19.82 -18.31 18.66
N GLU A 109 20.48 -19.23 17.95
CA GLU A 109 20.57 -20.66 18.33
C GLU A 109 21.11 -20.80 19.77
N ARG A 110 22.17 -20.06 20.11
CA ARG A 110 22.81 -20.08 21.43
C ARG A 110 21.89 -19.54 22.54
N ARG A 111 21.11 -18.48 22.25
CA ARG A 111 20.12 -17.93 23.21
C ARG A 111 18.98 -18.89 23.46
N MET A 112 18.39 -19.46 22.41
CA MET A 112 17.30 -20.43 22.55
C MET A 112 17.73 -21.66 23.34
N LEU A 113 18.90 -22.23 23.04
CA LEU A 113 19.42 -23.39 23.77
C LEU A 113 19.69 -23.08 25.25
N ARG A 114 20.19 -21.88 25.57
CA ARG A 114 20.39 -21.46 26.96
C ARG A 114 19.06 -21.33 27.71
N GLU A 115 18.07 -20.69 27.10
CA GLU A 115 16.72 -20.59 27.67
C GLU A 115 16.08 -21.97 27.87
N GLU A 116 16.28 -22.88 26.91
CA GLU A 116 15.78 -24.24 27.01
C GLU A 116 16.47 -25.03 28.12
N ILE A 117 17.80 -24.94 28.25
CA ILE A 117 18.58 -25.53 29.36
C ILE A 117 18.11 -24.98 30.70
N GLU A 118 17.95 -23.66 30.83
CA GLU A 118 17.43 -23.06 32.07
C GLU A 118 16.03 -23.57 32.40
N SER A 119 15.16 -23.69 31.40
CA SER A 119 13.81 -24.21 31.57
C SER A 119 13.82 -25.71 31.95
N ALA A 120 14.71 -26.51 31.38
CA ALA A 120 14.86 -27.93 31.64
C ALA A 120 15.47 -28.19 33.03
N ARG A 121 16.46 -27.39 33.44
CA ARG A 121 17.02 -27.39 34.81
C ARG A 121 15.96 -27.06 35.85
N LYS A 122 15.13 -26.03 35.60
CA LYS A 122 13.99 -25.68 36.47
C LYS A 122 12.96 -26.81 36.58
N LYS A 123 12.82 -27.64 35.53
CA LYS A 123 11.93 -28.80 35.49
C LYS A 123 12.58 -30.10 35.99
N GLY A 124 13.85 -30.06 36.40
CA GLY A 124 14.60 -31.24 36.87
C GLY A 124 14.87 -32.30 35.78
N LYS A 125 14.93 -31.89 34.51
CA LYS A 125 15.24 -32.79 33.39
C LYS A 125 16.74 -32.82 33.10
N ASP A 126 17.23 -33.93 32.56
CA ASP A 126 18.61 -34.05 32.10
C ASP A 126 18.90 -33.07 30.97
N THR A 127 20.02 -32.33 31.09
CA THR A 127 20.41 -31.25 30.16
C THR A 127 21.66 -31.56 29.36
N THR A 128 22.25 -32.74 29.54
CA THR A 128 23.50 -33.18 28.89
C THR A 128 23.43 -33.09 27.36
N LEU A 129 22.30 -33.48 26.77
CA LEU A 129 22.10 -33.41 25.32
C LEU A 129 22.04 -31.96 24.82
N LEU A 130 21.37 -31.07 25.56
CA LEU A 130 21.25 -29.66 25.19
C LEU A 130 22.59 -28.93 25.34
N GLU A 131 23.40 -29.30 26.34
CA GLU A 131 24.76 -28.78 26.52
C GLU A 131 25.68 -29.22 25.37
N ALA A 132 25.62 -30.48 24.95
CA ALA A 132 26.35 -30.96 23.79
C ALA A 132 25.93 -30.25 22.49
N GLN A 133 24.63 -29.94 22.34
CA GLN A 133 24.15 -29.14 21.21
C GLN A 133 24.70 -27.70 21.25
N LEU A 134 24.80 -27.11 22.43
CA LEU A 134 25.40 -25.78 22.60
C LEU A 134 26.86 -25.76 22.14
N GLU A 135 27.64 -26.77 22.54
CA GLU A 135 29.04 -26.93 22.11
C GLU A 135 29.16 -27.15 20.59
N TYR A 136 28.24 -27.93 20.01
CA TYR A 136 28.22 -28.15 18.57
C TYR A 136 27.98 -26.87 17.76
N VAL A 137 27.10 -25.98 18.25
CA VAL A 137 26.85 -24.68 17.62
C VAL A 137 28.13 -23.83 17.58
N ASP A 138 28.96 -23.89 18.62
CA ASP A 138 30.23 -23.14 18.67
C ASP A 138 31.24 -23.66 17.63
N VAL A 139 31.33 -24.99 17.45
CA VAL A 139 32.18 -25.59 16.40
C VAL A 139 31.69 -25.21 15.00
N LYS A 140 30.38 -25.21 14.78
CA LYS A 140 29.73 -24.79 13.52
C LYS A 140 30.05 -23.33 13.20
N GLU A 141 29.99 -22.43 14.18
CA GLU A 141 30.34 -21.02 14.02
C GLU A 141 31.81 -20.85 13.60
N ALA A 142 32.73 -21.52 14.29
CA ALA A 142 34.17 -21.47 13.98
C ALA A 142 34.49 -21.98 12.56
N ALA A 143 33.83 -23.06 12.15
CA ALA A 143 33.98 -23.61 10.80
C ALA A 143 33.46 -22.64 9.74
N LEU A 144 32.29 -22.05 9.95
CA LEU A 144 31.69 -21.08 9.02
C LEU A 144 32.54 -19.80 8.92
N LYS A 145 33.03 -19.28 10.04
CA LYS A 145 33.93 -18.12 10.06
C LYS A 145 35.15 -18.34 9.16
N THR A 146 35.78 -19.51 9.28
CA THR A 146 36.93 -19.90 8.45
C THR A 146 36.56 -20.00 6.96
N GLN A 147 35.34 -20.46 6.62
CA GLN A 147 34.87 -20.52 5.23
C GLN A 147 34.63 -19.13 4.63
N PHE A 148 34.03 -18.21 5.38
CA PHE A 148 33.81 -16.84 4.93
C PHE A 148 35.12 -16.05 4.77
N GLU A 149 36.07 -16.22 5.70
CA GLU A 149 37.41 -15.62 5.59
C GLU A 149 38.16 -16.10 4.34
N LYS A 150 38.02 -17.37 3.95
CA LYS A 150 38.59 -17.91 2.71
C LYS A 150 37.91 -17.39 1.45
N LYS A 151 36.59 -17.14 1.49
CA LYS A 151 35.81 -16.67 0.35
C LYS A 151 36.01 -15.18 0.04
N ASN A 152 36.37 -14.38 1.05
CA ASN A 152 36.58 -12.94 0.93
C ASN A 152 38.03 -12.53 0.63
N LYS A 153 38.96 -13.50 0.51
CA LYS A 153 40.33 -13.32 0.00
C LYS A 153 40.37 -13.58 -1.50
#